data_AF-A0A2K0W6H9-F1
#
_entry.id   AF-A0A2K0W6H9-F1
#
_cell.length_a   1.000
_cell.length_b   1.000
_cell.length_c   1.000
_cell.angle_alpha   90.00
_cell.angle_beta   90.00
_cell.angle_gamma   90.00
#
_symmetry.space_group_name_H-M   'P 1'
#
loop_
_entity.id
_entity.type
_entity.pdbx_description
1 polymer ?
#
loop_
_entity_poly.entity_id
_entity_poly.type
_entity_poly.pdbx_seq_one_letter_code
_entity_poly.pdbx_strand_id
1 'polypeptide(L)'
;MASSIVGPIIGPSPAVELALAAAGCVSHVADGPAGVPEGWPKFLDEPMAWVGPQFTDESEFIHTLSESDLQEAENALLVFKALGLDGDCVSRDNFPFPTLGPQLDRIHRDVHQGKGFGVIRGLDPQTYSVEDLTVLYPGNQSYIANRHGLQDRNGNMLGWL
;
A
#
# COMPACT_ATOMS: atom_id res chain seq x y z
N MET A 1 -8.59 18.11 -13.69
CA MET A 1 -8.60 16.99 -14.66
C MET A 1 -8.14 15.76 -13.88
N ALA A 2 -9.09 15.00 -13.32
CA ALA A 2 -8.80 13.89 -12.41
C ALA A 2 -8.47 12.62 -13.20
N SER A 3 -7.34 11.99 -12.89
CA SER A 3 -6.88 10.74 -13.48
C SER A 3 -7.46 9.58 -12.65
N SER A 4 -8.32 8.76 -13.26
CA SER A 4 -8.92 7.58 -12.65
C SER A 4 -7.99 6.38 -12.87
N ILE A 5 -7.33 5.93 -11.80
CA ILE A 5 -6.55 4.69 -11.79
C ILE A 5 -7.53 3.55 -11.47
N VAL A 6 -7.86 2.76 -12.49
CA VAL A 6 -8.70 1.56 -12.37
C VAL A 6 -7.80 0.39 -11.97
N GLY A 7 -7.92 -0.06 -10.72
CA GLY A 7 -7.35 -1.33 -10.25
C GLY A 7 -8.03 -2.54 -10.91
N PRO A 8 -7.46 -3.74 -10.82
CA PRO A 8 -7.98 -4.91 -11.52
C PRO A 8 -9.30 -5.38 -10.87
N ILE A 9 -10.35 -5.46 -11.69
CA ILE A 9 -11.64 -6.08 -11.34
C ILE A 9 -11.66 -7.48 -11.95
N ILE A 10 -11.76 -8.51 -11.13
CA ILE A 10 -12.17 -9.87 -11.56
C ILE A 10 -13.59 -10.07 -11.06
N GLY A 11 -14.61 -9.80 -11.88
CA GLY A 11 -15.98 -10.22 -11.61
C GLY A 11 -16.26 -11.65 -12.09
N PRO A 12 -17.50 -12.19 -11.98
CA PRO A 12 -18.65 -11.71 -11.19
C PRO A 12 -19.36 -12.83 -10.37
N SER A 13 -20.31 -12.43 -9.52
CA SER A 13 -21.48 -13.23 -9.10
C SER A 13 -22.71 -12.30 -9.17
N PRO A 14 -23.96 -12.74 -9.45
CA PRO A 14 -24.45 -14.02 -9.97
C PRO A 14 -24.79 -13.94 -11.49
N ALA A 15 -25.14 -15.08 -12.07
CA ALA A 15 -25.27 -15.34 -13.51
C ALA A 15 -25.98 -14.24 -14.34
N VAL A 16 -25.27 -13.68 -15.32
CA VAL A 16 -25.83 -12.90 -16.43
C VAL A 16 -25.19 -13.36 -17.74
N GLU A 17 -26.03 -13.74 -18.69
CA GLU A 17 -25.69 -14.28 -20.02
C GLU A 17 -25.11 -13.20 -20.94
N LEU A 18 -23.96 -13.48 -21.57
CA LEU A 18 -23.13 -12.50 -22.27
C LEU A 18 -23.41 -12.51 -23.79
N ALA A 19 -24.19 -11.55 -24.30
CA ALA A 19 -24.32 -11.30 -25.74
C ALA A 19 -23.18 -10.38 -26.23
N LEU A 20 -22.46 -10.86 -27.26
CA LEU A 20 -21.24 -10.26 -27.79
C LEU A 20 -21.56 -9.17 -28.84
N ALA A 21 -21.08 -7.94 -28.64
CA ALA A 21 -20.91 -6.95 -29.70
C ALA A 21 -19.51 -6.32 -29.61
N ALA A 22 -18.77 -6.42 -30.72
CA ALA A 22 -17.34 -6.17 -30.82
C ALA A 22 -16.98 -4.68 -31.01
N ALA A 23 -15.87 -4.25 -30.38
CA ALA A 23 -15.01 -3.17 -30.89
C ALA A 23 -13.58 -3.40 -30.37
N GLY A 24 -12.63 -3.39 -31.28
CA GLY A 24 -11.32 -4.05 -31.15
C GLY A 24 -10.29 -3.40 -30.22
N CYS A 25 -9.55 -4.27 -29.54
CA CYS A 25 -8.11 -4.17 -29.32
C CYS A 25 -7.53 -5.58 -29.56
N VAL A 26 -6.48 -5.65 -30.37
CA VAL A 26 -5.90 -6.92 -30.86
C VAL A 26 -5.13 -7.63 -29.73
N SER A 27 -5.34 -8.94 -29.71
CA SER A 27 -5.03 -9.98 -28.72
C SER A 27 -3.54 -10.30 -28.51
N HIS A 28 -3.14 -10.47 -27.25
CA HIS A 28 -2.28 -11.58 -26.83
C HIS A 28 -2.59 -11.98 -25.37
N VAL A 29 -3.74 -12.60 -25.17
CA VAL A 29 -3.87 -13.66 -24.16
C VAL A 29 -4.30 -14.88 -24.97
N ALA A 30 -3.35 -15.77 -25.23
CA ALA A 30 -3.64 -17.04 -25.90
C ALA A 30 -4.75 -17.77 -25.14
N ASP A 31 -5.62 -18.47 -25.86
CA ASP A 31 -6.76 -19.25 -25.37
C ASP A 31 -6.35 -20.16 -24.19
N GLY A 32 -6.48 -19.63 -22.97
CA GLY A 32 -6.39 -20.43 -21.76
C GLY A 32 -7.64 -21.29 -21.63
N PRO A 33 -7.56 -22.48 -21.01
CA PRO A 33 -8.73 -23.30 -20.77
C PRO A 33 -9.82 -22.46 -20.07
N ALA A 34 -11.09 -22.67 -20.45
CA ALA A 34 -12.25 -21.92 -19.96
C ALA A 34 -12.57 -22.14 -18.45
N GLY A 35 -11.59 -22.59 -17.67
CA GLY A 35 -11.72 -22.86 -16.25
C GLY A 35 -10.37 -22.92 -15.56
N VAL A 36 -10.40 -22.82 -14.22
CA VAL A 36 -9.23 -23.04 -13.38
C VAL A 36 -8.70 -24.48 -13.53
N PRO A 37 -7.37 -24.70 -13.48
CA PRO A 37 -6.78 -26.03 -13.59
C PRO A 37 -7.33 -27.02 -12.56
N GLU A 38 -7.23 -28.31 -12.86
CA GLU A 38 -7.62 -29.36 -11.92
C GLU A 38 -6.83 -29.22 -10.59
N GLY A 39 -7.54 -29.34 -9.46
CA GLY A 39 -6.98 -29.16 -8.12
C GLY A 39 -6.99 -27.72 -7.59
N TRP A 40 -7.37 -26.72 -8.39
CA TRP A 40 -7.51 -25.33 -7.94
C TRP A 40 -8.93 -25.02 -7.44
N PRO A 41 -9.06 -24.12 -6.44
CA PRO A 41 -10.38 -23.69 -5.99
C PRO A 41 -11.10 -22.91 -7.09
N LYS A 42 -12.39 -23.19 -7.28
CA LYS A 42 -13.24 -22.50 -8.27
C LYS A 42 -13.59 -21.07 -7.85
N PHE A 43 -13.55 -20.80 -6.56
CA PHE A 43 -13.82 -19.49 -5.95
C PHE A 43 -12.84 -19.29 -4.79
N LEU A 44 -12.43 -18.05 -4.59
CA LEU A 44 -11.60 -17.64 -3.46
C LEU A 44 -12.45 -16.77 -2.54
N ASP A 45 -12.69 -17.24 -1.33
CA ASP A 45 -13.48 -16.54 -0.30
C ASP A 45 -12.53 -16.15 0.85
N GLU A 46 -11.61 -15.24 0.54
CA GLU A 46 -10.59 -14.75 1.46
C GLU A 46 -10.67 -13.22 1.52
N PRO A 47 -10.26 -12.57 2.62
CA PRO A 47 -10.30 -11.11 2.74
C PRO A 47 -9.57 -10.34 1.62
N MET A 48 -8.57 -10.97 1.00
CA MET A 48 -7.79 -10.40 -0.10
C MET A 48 -8.45 -10.59 -1.48
N ALA A 49 -9.54 -11.37 -1.56
CA ALA A 49 -10.26 -11.70 -2.79
C ALA A 49 -11.46 -10.77 -3.00
N TRP A 50 -11.17 -9.54 -3.44
CA TRP A 50 -12.19 -8.50 -3.61
C TRP A 50 -12.26 -7.97 -5.04
N VAL A 51 -13.37 -7.28 -5.35
CA VAL A 51 -13.53 -6.49 -6.56
C VAL A 51 -13.68 -5.01 -6.19
N GLY A 52 -13.21 -4.11 -7.06
CA GLY A 52 -13.21 -2.66 -6.79
C GLY A 52 -14.52 -2.10 -6.21
N PRO A 53 -15.71 -2.50 -6.70
CA PRO A 53 -16.99 -2.04 -6.15
C PRO A 53 -17.26 -2.41 -4.68
N GLN A 54 -16.47 -3.29 -4.05
CA GLN A 54 -16.61 -3.63 -2.63
C GLN A 54 -16.09 -2.51 -1.70
N PHE A 55 -15.21 -1.62 -2.17
CA PHE A 55 -14.66 -0.51 -1.38
C PHE A 55 -15.22 0.83 -1.85
N THR A 56 -16.42 1.16 -1.39
CA THR A 56 -17.06 2.45 -1.72
C THR A 56 -16.78 3.53 -0.68
N ASP A 57 -16.54 3.16 0.58
CA ASP A 57 -16.22 4.12 1.63
C ASP A 57 -14.69 4.21 1.81
N GLU A 58 -14.13 5.39 1.55
CA GLU A 58 -12.71 5.65 1.75
C GLU A 58 -12.28 5.42 3.21
N SER A 59 -13.18 5.58 4.19
CA SER A 59 -12.85 5.36 5.60
C SER A 59 -12.42 3.93 5.91
N GLU A 60 -12.78 2.96 5.06
CA GLU A 60 -12.41 1.56 5.21
C GLU A 60 -10.94 1.27 4.88
N PHE A 61 -10.28 2.14 4.10
CA PHE A 61 -8.92 1.90 3.63
C PHE A 61 -7.99 3.12 3.70
N ILE A 62 -8.50 4.28 4.10
CA ILE A 62 -7.72 5.51 4.25
C ILE A 62 -7.57 5.87 5.72
N HIS A 63 -6.32 5.95 6.16
CA HIS A 63 -5.94 6.50 7.45
C HIS A 63 -5.37 7.91 7.25
N THR A 64 -6.09 8.92 7.73
CA THR A 64 -5.66 10.32 7.68
C THR A 64 -4.92 10.65 8.98
N LEU A 65 -3.65 11.03 8.86
CA LEU A 65 -2.81 11.47 9.96
C LEU A 65 -3.40 12.76 10.57
N SER A 66 -3.60 12.74 11.88
CA SER A 66 -3.95 13.92 12.65
C SER A 66 -2.73 14.83 12.87
N GLU A 67 -2.96 16.05 13.34
CA GLU A 67 -1.88 16.96 13.74
C GLU A 67 -0.98 16.35 14.82
N SER A 68 -1.56 15.58 15.76
CA SER A 68 -0.77 14.85 16.76
C SER A 68 0.09 13.75 16.15
N ASP A 69 -0.41 13.03 15.14
CA ASP A 69 0.36 11.98 14.46
C ASP A 69 1.53 12.60 13.68
N LEU A 70 1.31 13.76 13.02
CA LEU A 70 2.36 14.51 12.35
C LEU A 70 3.41 15.03 13.33
N GLN A 71 3.00 15.57 14.47
CA GLN A 71 3.93 16.03 15.50
C GLN A 71 4.77 14.87 16.07
N GLU A 72 4.17 13.69 16.23
CA GLU A 72 4.86 12.46 16.63
C GLU A 72 5.87 12.01 15.56
N ALA A 73 5.49 12.08 14.27
CA ALA A 73 6.39 11.82 13.13
C ALA A 73 7.63 12.72 13.14
N GLU A 74 7.45 14.01 13.39
CA GLU A 74 8.52 14.99 13.48
C GLU A 74 9.43 14.73 14.70
N ASN A 75 8.85 14.37 15.84
CA ASN A 75 9.63 14.01 17.03
C ASN A 75 10.47 12.76 16.80
N ALA A 76 9.92 11.73 16.15
CA ALA A 76 10.66 10.52 15.79
C ALA A 76 11.81 10.82 14.82
N LEU A 77 11.56 11.70 13.83
CA LEU A 77 12.60 12.19 12.92
C LEU A 77 13.75 12.87 13.67
N LEU A 78 13.45 13.74 14.64
CA LEU A 78 14.48 14.39 15.46
C LEU A 78 15.29 13.37 16.28
N VAL A 79 14.62 12.40 16.89
CA VAL A 79 15.27 11.32 17.64
C VAL A 79 16.22 10.53 16.74
N PHE A 80 15.77 10.14 15.54
CA PHE A 80 16.60 9.40 14.60
C PHE A 80 17.82 10.21 14.14
N LYS A 81 17.62 11.48 13.77
CA LYS A 81 18.72 12.36 13.33
C LYS A 81 19.78 12.55 14.42
N ALA A 82 19.40 12.54 15.70
CA ALA A 82 20.34 12.63 16.81
C ALA A 82 21.25 11.39 16.94
N LEU A 83 20.88 10.24 16.36
CA LEU A 83 21.71 9.04 16.34
C LEU A 83 22.85 9.10 15.32
N GLY A 84 22.75 10.01 14.33
CA GLY A 84 23.76 10.15 13.28
C GLY A 84 23.90 8.92 12.37
N LEU A 85 22.83 8.13 12.26
CA LEU A 85 22.77 6.96 11.38
C LEU A 85 22.36 7.35 9.96
N ASP A 86 22.70 6.51 9.00
CA ASP A 86 22.23 6.63 7.62
C ASP A 86 20.74 6.24 7.52
N GLY A 87 20.01 6.84 6.58
CA GLY A 87 18.56 6.65 6.44
C GLY A 87 18.13 5.20 6.09
N ASP A 88 19.07 4.36 5.65
CA ASP A 88 18.87 2.92 5.44
C ASP A 88 18.85 2.10 6.74
N CYS A 89 19.31 2.69 7.84
CA CYS A 89 19.31 2.10 9.17
C CYS A 89 18.01 2.41 9.94
N VAL A 90 17.03 3.10 9.33
CA VAL A 90 15.74 3.38 9.97
C VAL A 90 15.01 2.08 10.29
N SER A 91 14.50 1.98 11.51
CA SER A 91 13.77 0.82 12.01
C SER A 91 12.78 1.24 13.09
N ARG A 92 11.85 0.35 13.43
CA ARG A 92 10.90 0.58 14.51
C ARG A 92 11.57 0.86 15.87
N ASP A 93 12.77 0.31 16.10
CA ASP A 93 13.51 0.46 17.35
C ASP A 93 14.14 1.86 17.51
N ASN A 94 14.44 2.53 16.40
CA ASN A 94 15.06 3.86 16.39
C ASN A 94 14.14 4.96 15.82
N PHE A 95 12.88 4.64 15.54
CA PHE A 95 11.86 5.55 15.05
C PHE A 95 10.57 5.43 15.88
N PRO A 96 10.51 6.06 17.07
CA PRO A 96 9.50 5.74 18.08
C PRO A 96 8.13 6.36 17.77
N PHE A 97 7.09 5.53 17.65
CA PHE A 97 5.69 5.93 17.60
C PHE A 97 4.86 5.32 18.74
N PRO A 98 4.90 5.89 19.96
CA PRO A 98 4.06 5.46 21.08
C PRO A 98 2.56 5.42 20.79
N THR A 99 2.04 6.37 20.01
CA THR A 99 0.60 6.54 19.75
C THR A 99 0.21 6.23 18.30
N LEU A 100 1.01 6.66 17.33
CA LEU A 100 0.78 6.35 15.90
C LEU A 100 1.09 4.88 15.57
N GLY A 101 2.07 4.27 16.23
CA GLY A 101 2.53 2.90 15.96
C GLY A 101 1.42 1.86 16.06
N PRO A 102 0.63 1.83 17.16
CA PRO A 102 -0.53 0.94 17.27
C PRO A 102 -1.61 1.15 16.19
N GLN A 103 -1.69 2.33 15.58
CA GLN A 103 -2.62 2.62 14.48
C GLN A 103 -2.06 2.05 13.17
N LEU A 104 -0.78 2.26 12.90
CA LEU A 104 -0.07 1.64 11.77
C LEU A 104 -0.06 0.11 11.85
N ASP A 105 -0.02 -0.47 13.06
CA ASP A 105 -0.16 -1.92 13.27
C ASP A 105 -1.51 -2.47 12.79
N ARG A 106 -2.57 -1.62 12.76
CA ARG A 106 -3.86 -1.99 12.17
C ARG A 106 -3.76 -2.07 10.65
N ILE A 107 -3.11 -1.07 10.05
CA ILE A 107 -2.84 -1.03 8.60
C ILE A 107 -1.96 -2.22 8.18
N HIS A 108 -0.93 -2.55 8.96
CA HIS A 108 -0.13 -3.76 8.80
C HIS A 108 -1.01 -5.01 8.70
N ARG A 109 -1.96 -5.20 9.63
CA ARG A 109 -2.88 -6.35 9.57
C ARG A 109 -3.77 -6.32 8.33
N ASP A 110 -4.32 -5.16 7.99
CA ASP A 110 -5.16 -5.02 6.80
C ASP A 110 -4.40 -5.37 5.50
N VAL A 111 -3.12 -5.01 5.43
CA VAL A 111 -2.24 -5.30 4.29
C VAL A 111 -1.86 -6.79 4.24
N HIS A 112 -1.48 -7.41 5.36
CA HIS A 112 -0.97 -8.80 5.32
C HIS A 112 -2.03 -9.87 5.50
N GLN A 113 -3.17 -9.54 6.12
CA GLN A 113 -4.21 -10.51 6.52
C GLN A 113 -5.61 -10.11 6.08
N GLY A 114 -5.79 -8.88 5.58
CA GLY A 114 -7.07 -8.34 5.16
C GLY A 114 -7.13 -8.09 3.65
N LYS A 115 -7.56 -6.89 3.30
CA LYS A 115 -7.75 -6.41 1.92
C LYS A 115 -6.47 -6.32 1.09
N GLY A 116 -5.27 -6.38 1.68
CA GLY A 116 -4.02 -6.33 0.91
C GLY A 116 -3.49 -4.93 0.61
N PHE A 117 -4.18 -3.88 1.06
CA PHE A 117 -3.77 -2.50 0.83
C PHE A 117 -4.28 -1.56 1.94
N GLY A 118 -3.69 -0.37 1.99
CA GLY A 118 -4.15 0.74 2.82
C GLY A 118 -3.49 2.03 2.34
N VAL A 119 -4.12 3.17 2.61
CA VAL A 119 -3.62 4.48 2.20
C VAL A 119 -3.42 5.33 3.45
N ILE A 120 -2.22 5.89 3.61
CA ILE A 120 -1.95 6.87 4.65
C ILE A 120 -1.94 8.26 3.98
N ARG A 121 -2.73 9.21 4.48
CA ARG A 121 -2.81 10.59 3.99
C ARG A 121 -2.43 11.57 5.09
N GLY A 122 -1.93 12.76 4.72
CA GLY A 122 -1.71 13.88 5.65
C GLY A 122 -0.27 14.38 5.72
N LEU A 123 0.70 13.61 5.24
CA LEU A 123 2.08 14.08 5.10
C LEU A 123 2.20 14.98 3.86
N ASP A 124 2.61 16.24 4.03
CA ASP A 124 2.91 17.16 2.92
C ASP A 124 4.41 17.11 2.58
N PRO A 125 4.82 16.56 1.42
CA PRO A 125 6.24 16.49 1.08
C PRO A 125 6.92 17.85 0.93
N GLN A 126 6.16 18.93 0.69
CA GLN A 126 6.72 20.27 0.49
C GLN A 126 7.20 20.92 1.80
N THR A 127 6.79 20.40 2.96
CA THR A 127 7.20 20.93 4.27
C THR A 127 8.52 20.34 4.78
N TYR A 128 9.04 19.31 4.12
CA TYR A 128 10.23 18.56 4.56
C TYR A 128 11.34 18.64 3.52
N SER A 129 12.59 18.59 3.97
CA SER A 129 13.71 18.43 3.04
C SER A 129 13.72 17.02 2.44
N VAL A 130 14.45 16.83 1.34
CA VAL A 130 14.61 15.49 0.75
C VAL A 130 15.22 14.52 1.77
N GLU A 131 16.21 14.97 2.53
CA GLU A 131 16.88 14.20 3.59
C GLU A 131 15.94 13.85 4.75
N ASP A 132 14.98 14.72 5.08
CA ASP A 132 13.97 14.41 6.10
C ASP A 132 12.98 13.37 5.55
N LEU A 133 12.58 13.48 4.29
CA LEU A 133 11.70 12.51 3.63
C LEU A 133 12.35 11.13 3.48
N THR A 134 13.67 11.05 3.27
CA THR A 134 14.39 9.77 3.21
C THR A 134 14.42 9.03 4.55
N VAL A 135 14.09 9.71 5.66
CA VAL A 135 13.95 9.10 6.99
C VAL A 135 12.47 8.89 7.34
N LEU A 136 11.62 9.89 7.08
CA LEU A 136 10.18 9.82 7.39
C LEU A 136 9.50 8.67 6.66
N TYR A 137 9.74 8.47 5.36
CA TYR A 137 9.07 7.40 4.63
C TYR A 137 9.46 6.00 5.14
N PRO A 138 10.75 5.63 5.25
CA PRO A 138 11.12 4.35 5.85
C PRO A 138 10.66 4.22 7.31
N GLY A 139 10.68 5.30 8.10
CA GLY A 139 10.21 5.33 9.49
C GLY A 139 8.76 4.89 9.62
N ASN A 140 7.88 5.48 8.81
CA ASN A 140 6.48 5.05 8.73
C ASN A 140 6.32 3.62 8.20
N GLN A 141 7.07 3.27 7.14
CA GLN A 141 7.01 1.93 6.53
C GLN A 141 7.50 0.82 7.48
N SER A 142 8.40 1.11 8.41
CA SER A 142 8.95 0.14 9.37
C SER A 142 7.89 -0.46 10.31
N TYR A 143 6.73 0.19 10.44
CA TYR A 143 5.57 -0.32 11.17
C TYR A 143 4.65 -1.20 10.31
N ILE A 144 4.79 -1.18 8.99
CA ILE A 144 3.98 -1.95 8.02
C ILE A 144 4.75 -3.15 7.47
N ALA A 145 6.07 -3.03 7.30
CA ALA A 145 6.92 -4.10 6.81
C ALA A 145 8.24 -4.08 7.59
N ASN A 146 8.70 -5.27 7.95
CA ASN A 146 9.91 -5.48 8.74
C ASN A 146 11.21 -5.40 7.93
N ARG A 147 11.13 -5.28 6.60
CA ARG A 147 12.29 -5.19 5.70
C ARG A 147 12.00 -4.21 4.57
N HIS A 148 12.98 -3.36 4.29
CA HIS A 148 12.96 -2.48 3.12
C HIS A 148 13.47 -3.25 1.91
N GLY A 149 12.73 -3.18 0.80
CA GLY A 149 13.13 -3.76 -0.47
C GLY A 149 14.14 -2.87 -1.19
N LEU A 150 15.00 -3.48 -1.99
CA LEU A 150 15.84 -2.78 -2.96
C LEU A 150 14.96 -2.40 -4.16
N GLN A 151 14.83 -1.12 -4.46
CA GLN A 151 14.03 -0.64 -5.59
C GLN A 151 14.80 -0.69 -6.90
N ASP A 152 16.13 -0.55 -6.85
CA ASP A 152 16.99 -0.68 -8.02
C ASP A 152 18.29 -1.45 -7.73
N ARG A 153 19.09 -1.66 -8.79
CA ARG A 153 20.37 -2.36 -8.72
C ARG A 153 21.46 -1.58 -7.98
N ASN A 154 21.25 -0.28 -7.74
CA ASN A 154 22.18 0.59 -7.04
C ASN A 154 21.97 0.57 -5.53
N GLY A 155 20.93 -0.11 -5.06
CA GLY A 155 20.61 -0.23 -3.65
C GLY A 155 19.68 0.85 -3.13
N ASN A 156 19.11 1.68 -4.00
CA ASN A 156 18.17 2.72 -3.58
C ASN A 156 16.87 2.07 -3.08
N MET A 157 16.37 2.51 -1.92
CA MET A 157 15.10 2.05 -1.36
C MET A 157 13.91 2.95 -1.75
N LEU A 158 14.20 4.16 -2.22
CA LEU A 158 13.21 5.15 -2.66
C LEU A 158 13.53 5.54 -4.11
N GLY A 159 12.50 5.58 -4.95
CA GLY A 159 12.57 6.19 -6.27
C GLY A 159 12.68 7.70 -6.15
N TRP A 160 12.98 8.39 -7.26
CA TRP A 160 13.03 9.85 -7.29
C TRP A 160 11.71 10.43 -6.74
N LEU A 161 11.80 11.05 -5.55
CA LEU A 161 10.73 11.78 -4.87
C LEU A 161 10.46 13.13 -5.54
#